data_AF-A0A183DQX6-F1
#
_entry.id   AF-A0A183DQX6-F1
#
_cell.length_a   1.000
_cell.length_b   1.000
_cell.length_c   1.000
_cell.angle_alpha   90.00
_cell.angle_beta   90.00
_cell.angle_gamma   90.00
#
_symmetry.space_group_name_H-M   'P 1'
#
loop_
_entity.id
_entity.type
_entity.pdbx_description
1 polymer ?
#
loop_
_entity_poly.entity_id
_entity_poly.type
_entity_poly.pdbx_seq_one_letter_code
_entity_poly.pdbx_strand_id
1 'polypeptide(L)'
;MYAAYDYDKEQEDELSFRAGDRLLVLERNCCYKAWWLCQTTLENNTEKGLAPSNYLSLYPSVSKRSADFRMFDIPQVPKLRAEKVEGRVNCSTATDEKISAFPVASEDLVS
;
A
#
# COMPACT_ATOMS: atom_id res chain seq x y z
N MET A 1 8.24 5.19 -8.84
CA MET A 1 7.48 4.50 -7.77
C MET A 1 8.25 3.27 -7.32
N TYR A 2 7.85 2.70 -6.18
CA TYR A 2 8.36 1.44 -5.65
C TYR A 2 7.21 0.43 -5.57
N ALA A 3 7.50 -0.84 -5.85
CA ALA A 3 6.57 -1.92 -5.56
C ALA A 3 6.46 -2.14 -4.05
N ALA A 4 5.26 -2.02 -3.50
CA ALA A 4 5.00 -2.31 -2.09
C ALA A 4 4.94 -3.83 -1.82
N TYR A 5 4.42 -4.58 -2.80
CA TYR A 5 4.24 -6.02 -2.77
C TYR A 5 4.70 -6.64 -4.10
N ASP A 6 4.93 -7.94 -4.09
CA ASP A 6 5.10 -8.74 -5.30
C ASP A 6 3.79 -8.84 -6.11
N TYR A 7 3.94 -8.83 -7.42
CA TYR A 7 2.84 -8.96 -8.37
C TYR A 7 3.31 -9.76 -9.58
N ASP A 8 2.64 -10.87 -9.87
CA ASP A 8 2.83 -11.65 -11.08
C ASP A 8 1.72 -11.31 -12.08
N LYS A 9 2.10 -11.10 -13.34
CA LYS A 9 1.17 -10.72 -14.41
C LYS A 9 0.23 -11.87 -14.74
N GLU A 10 -1.06 -11.56 -14.85
CA GLU A 10 -2.07 -12.53 -15.28
C GLU A 10 -2.30 -12.47 -16.80
N GLN A 11 -2.14 -11.28 -17.38
CA GLN A 11 -2.26 -11.03 -18.81
C GLN A 11 -0.94 -10.55 -19.43
N GLU A 12 -0.82 -10.65 -20.76
CA GLU A 12 0.39 -10.24 -21.48
C GLU A 12 0.64 -8.73 -21.48
N ASP A 13 -0.43 -7.93 -21.36
CA ASP A 13 -0.38 -6.47 -21.25
C ASP A 13 0.02 -5.96 -19.85
N GLU A 14 0.11 -6.86 -18.86
CA GLU A 14 0.47 -6.53 -17.48
C GLU A 14 1.97 -6.67 -17.21
N LEU A 15 2.46 -5.95 -16.20
CA LEU A 15 3.85 -5.98 -15.77
C LEU A 15 4.01 -6.77 -14.47
N SER A 16 4.87 -7.79 -14.47
CA SER A 16 5.29 -8.48 -13.24
C SER A 16 6.47 -7.78 -12.56
N PHE A 17 6.44 -7.69 -11.24
CA PHE A 17 7.48 -7.02 -10.43
C PHE A 17 7.51 -7.57 -9.01
N ARG A 18 8.65 -7.40 -8.31
CA ARG A 18 8.81 -7.85 -6.92
C ARG A 18 8.75 -6.69 -5.94
N ALA A 19 8.34 -6.98 -4.71
CA ALA A 19 8.33 -5.99 -3.64
C ALA A 19 9.72 -5.33 -3.47
N GLY A 20 9.76 -4.00 -3.47
CA GLY A 20 10.97 -3.19 -3.39
C GLY A 20 11.54 -2.77 -4.75
N ASP A 21 11.06 -3.33 -5.87
CA ASP A 21 11.53 -2.94 -7.20
C ASP A 21 11.15 -1.50 -7.53
N ARG A 22 12.01 -0.83 -8.29
CA ARG A 22 11.77 0.52 -8.78
C ARG A 22 11.05 0.45 -10.12
N LEU A 23 9.96 1.20 -10.22
CA LEU A 23 9.10 1.25 -11.39
C LEU A 23 8.98 2.70 -11.86
N LEU A 24 9.08 2.91 -13.17
CA LEU A 24 8.84 4.19 -13.82
C LEU A 24 7.38 4.24 -14.28
N VAL A 25 6.61 5.21 -13.78
CA VAL A 25 5.23 5.40 -14.22
C VAL A 25 5.24 6.27 -15.47
N LEU A 26 4.81 5.71 -16.59
CA LEU A 26 4.71 6.38 -17.88
C LEU A 26 3.38 7.13 -17.98
N GLU A 27 2.27 6.47 -17.63
CA GLU A 27 0.93 7.04 -17.77
C GLU A 27 0.02 6.63 -16.61
N ARG A 28 -0.64 7.61 -16.00
CA ARG A 28 -1.58 7.42 -14.86
C ARG A 28 -3.06 7.52 -15.26
N ASN A 29 -3.34 7.95 -16.48
CA ASN A 29 -4.69 8.23 -16.96
C ASN A 29 -5.07 7.26 -18.09
N CYS A 30 -4.65 6.01 -17.95
CA CYS A 30 -5.11 4.96 -18.85
C CYS A 30 -6.62 4.72 -18.63
N CYS A 31 -7.24 4.05 -19.62
CA CYS A 31 -8.67 3.73 -19.70
C CYS A 31 -9.27 3.19 -18.38
N TYR A 32 -8.44 2.58 -17.54
CA TYR A 32 -8.81 2.02 -16.25
C TYR A 32 -8.22 2.86 -15.10
N LYS A 33 -9.07 3.50 -14.31
CA LYS A 33 -8.68 4.40 -13.20
C LYS A 33 -7.74 3.78 -12.16
N ALA A 34 -7.67 2.44 -12.08
CA ALA A 34 -6.85 1.72 -11.11
C ALA A 34 -5.51 1.20 -11.66
N TRP A 35 -5.30 1.27 -12.98
CA TRP A 35 -4.14 0.68 -13.66
C TRP A 35 -3.30 1.74 -14.32
N TRP A 36 -2.00 1.72 -14.05
CA TRP A 36 -1.05 2.68 -14.61
C TRP A 36 -0.07 1.96 -15.51
N LEU A 37 0.24 2.58 -16.65
CA LEU A 37 1.30 2.09 -17.51
C LEU A 37 2.64 2.36 -16.84
N CYS A 38 3.34 1.28 -16.48
CA CYS A 38 4.61 1.32 -15.80
C CYS A 38 5.67 0.59 -16.63
N GLN A 39 6.92 0.94 -16.37
CA GLN A 39 8.09 0.31 -16.96
C GLN A 39 9.06 -0.08 -15.85
N THR A 40 9.56 -1.32 -15.91
CA THR A 40 10.58 -1.76 -14.95
C THR A 40 11.91 -1.09 -15.25
N THR A 41 12.64 -0.71 -14.20
CA THR A 41 13.99 -0.14 -14.33
C THR A 41 15.08 -1.21 -14.17
N LEU A 42 14.73 -2.49 -14.26
CA LEU A 42 15.69 -3.59 -14.18
C LEU A 42 16.64 -3.56 -15.40
N GLU A 43 17.94 -3.68 -15.12
CA GLU A 43 19.02 -3.58 -16.11
C GLU A 43 18.97 -4.69 -17.17
N ASN A 44 18.29 -5.79 -16.86
CA ASN A 44 18.32 -7.01 -17.67
C ASN A 44 17.16 -7.10 -18.67
N ASN A 45 16.04 -6.42 -18.40
CA ASN A 45 14.86 -6.38 -19.26
C ASN A 45 14.01 -5.16 -18.91
N THR A 46 13.93 -4.21 -19.83
CA THR A 46 13.07 -3.03 -19.69
C THR A 46 11.69 -3.32 -20.24
N GLU A 47 10.91 -4.14 -19.53
CA GLU A 47 9.53 -4.47 -19.89
C GLU A 47 8.57 -3.35 -19.46
N LYS A 48 7.54 -3.11 -20.28
CA LYS A 48 6.47 -2.14 -20.01
C LYS A 48 5.14 -2.87 -19.98
N GLY A 49 4.27 -2.47 -19.07
CA GLY A 49 2.95 -3.06 -18.93
C GLY A 49 2.11 -2.32 -17.90
N LEU A 50 0.87 -2.75 -17.77
CA LEU A 50 -0.06 -2.22 -16.78
C LEU A 50 0.29 -2.77 -15.39
N ALA A 51 0.35 -1.87 -14.41
CA ALA A 51 0.54 -2.21 -13.01
C ALA A 51 -0.62 -1.65 -12.18
N PRO A 52 -1.15 -2.41 -11.21
CA PRO A 52 -2.19 -1.93 -10.32
C PRO A 52 -1.62 -0.87 -9.37
N SER A 53 -2.24 0.30 -9.35
CA SER A 53 -1.79 1.44 -8.54
C SER A 53 -1.76 1.15 -7.03
N ASN A 54 -2.63 0.25 -6.53
CA ASN A 54 -2.67 -0.18 -5.12
C ASN A 54 -1.41 -0.92 -4.66
N TYR A 55 -0.62 -1.46 -5.59
CA TYR A 55 0.62 -2.18 -5.29
C TYR A 55 1.85 -1.26 -5.36
N LEU A 56 1.65 0.02 -5.68
CA LEU A 56 2.70 1.00 -5.84
C LEU A 56 2.74 1.97 -4.66
N SER A 57 3.95 2.28 -4.21
CA SER A 57 4.22 3.25 -3.16
C SER A 57 5.20 4.32 -3.68
N LEU A 58 5.08 5.53 -3.15
CA LEU A 58 6.04 6.61 -3.42
C LEU A 58 7.42 6.34 -2.82
N TYR A 59 7.45 5.60 -1.71
CA TYR A 59 8.66 5.31 -0.95
C TYR A 59 8.86 3.80 -0.82
N PRO A 60 10.12 3.33 -0.79
CA PRO A 60 10.40 1.93 -0.55
C PRO A 60 9.94 1.54 0.86
N SER A 61 9.48 0.31 1.02
CA SER A 61 9.08 -0.19 2.32
C SER A 61 10.27 -0.27 3.28
N VAL A 62 10.10 0.25 4.49
CA VAL A 62 11.12 0.26 5.56
C VAL A 62 11.20 -1.11 6.27
N SER A 63 10.45 -2.13 5.83
CA SER A 63 10.37 -3.43 6.51
C SER A 63 11.72 -4.14 6.66
N LYS A 64 12.70 -3.84 5.80
CA LYS A 64 14.10 -4.26 5.98
C LYS A 64 14.89 -3.15 6.69
N ARG A 65 14.52 -2.82 7.93
CA ARG A 65 15.39 -1.97 8.75
C ARG A 65 16.70 -2.71 8.98
N SER A 66 17.81 -2.09 8.59
CA SER A 66 19.11 -2.48 9.13
C SER A 66 19.04 -2.37 10.65
N ALA A 67 19.70 -3.27 11.38
CA ALA A 67 19.79 -3.22 12.83
C ALA A 67 20.34 -1.87 13.34
N ASP A 68 21.08 -1.16 12.49
CA ASP A 68 21.65 0.17 12.75
C ASP A 68 20.72 1.35 12.43
N PHE A 69 19.46 1.12 12.05
CA PHE A 69 18.51 2.21 11.79
C PHE A 69 18.13 2.90 13.11
N ARG A 70 18.81 4.01 13.40
CA ARG A 70 18.44 4.92 14.49
C ARG A 70 17.31 5.82 13.99
N MET A 71 16.09 5.56 14.46
CA MET A 71 15.02 6.54 14.32
C MET A 71 15.51 7.85 14.94
N PHE A 72 15.33 8.96 14.23
CA PHE A 72 15.72 10.30 14.69
C PHE A 72 15.28 10.49 16.14
N ASP A 73 16.20 10.85 17.03
CA ASP A 73 15.88 11.30 18.39
C ASP A 73 15.03 12.56 18.27
N ILE A 74 13.71 12.39 18.30
CA ILE A 74 12.78 13.51 18.36
C ILE A 74 13.07 14.20 19.71
N PRO A 75 13.57 15.45 19.73
CA PRO A 75 13.84 16.14 20.97
C PRO A 75 12.54 16.18 21.78
N GLN A 76 12.60 15.68 23.02
CA GLN A 76 11.46 15.64 23.93
C GLN A 76 10.90 17.06 24.07
N VAL A 77 9.77 17.34 23.44
CA VAL A 77 9.06 18.60 23.67
C VAL A 77 8.68 18.67 25.14
N PRO A 78 8.88 19.83 25.81
CA PRO A 78 8.50 19.97 27.21
C PRO A 78 7.02 19.61 27.35
N LYS A 79 6.75 18.58 28.16
CA LYS A 79 5.39 18.10 28.45
C LYS A 79 4.61 19.26 29.08
N LEU A 80 3.81 19.95 28.29
CA LEU A 80 2.80 20.85 28.82
C LEU A 80 1.89 20.00 29.71
N ARG A 81 1.81 20.35 30.99
CA ARG A 81 1.02 19.66 32.02
C ARG A 81 -0.41 19.49 31.49
N ALA A 82 -0.77 18.27 31.10
CA ALA A 82 -2.14 17.90 30.86
C ALA A 82 -2.82 17.77 32.22
N GLU A 83 -3.76 18.68 32.49
CA GLU A 83 -4.72 18.51 33.57
C GLU A 83 -5.50 17.21 33.34
N LYS A 84 -5.60 16.43 34.42
CA LYS A 84 -6.13 15.07 34.45
C LYS A 84 -7.62 15.08 34.07
N VAL A 85 -7.96 14.57 32.89
CA VAL A 85 -9.31 14.04 32.60
C VAL A 85 -9.18 12.56 32.33
N GLU A 86 -9.61 11.75 33.29
CA GLU A 86 -9.63 10.29 33.22
C GLU A 86 -10.59 9.83 32.12
N GLY A 87 -10.03 9.44 30.97
CA GLY A 87 -10.71 8.73 29.89
C GLY A 87 -9.84 7.56 29.44
N ARG A 88 -10.11 6.39 30.01
CA ARG A 88 -9.39 5.14 29.76
C ARG A 88 -9.63 4.68 28.32
N VAL A 89 -8.65 4.84 27.44
CA VAL A 89 -8.59 4.12 26.15
C VAL A 89 -7.28 3.35 26.05
N ASN A 90 -7.42 2.05 26.19
CA ASN A 90 -6.38 1.04 26.00
C ASN A 90 -6.16 0.84 24.49
N CYS A 91 -4.96 1.19 24.01
CA CYS A 91 -4.46 0.73 22.72
C CYS A 91 -3.98 -0.72 22.90
N SER A 92 -4.95 -1.65 22.91
CA SER A 92 -4.66 -3.07 22.84
C SER A 92 -4.59 -3.47 21.37
N THR A 93 -3.44 -4.02 21.00
CA THR A 93 -3.22 -4.86 19.83
C THR A 93 -4.45 -5.70 19.48
N ALA A 94 -5.14 -5.35 18.39
CA ALA A 94 -6.20 -6.18 17.82
C ALA A 94 -5.56 -7.09 16.77
N THR A 95 -5.17 -8.28 17.20
CA THR A 95 -5.01 -9.43 16.31
C THR A 95 -6.39 -9.91 15.87
N ASP A 96 -6.55 -9.99 14.56
CA ASP A 96 -7.16 -11.08 13.81
C ASP A 96 -8.70 -11.30 13.84
N GLU A 97 -9.16 -11.65 12.64
CA GLU A 97 -10.37 -12.39 12.28
C GLU A 97 -11.72 -11.67 12.09
N LYS A 98 -12.27 -11.94 10.90
CA LYS A 98 -13.71 -12.07 10.57
C LYS A 98 -14.47 -10.81 10.14
N ILE A 99 -14.27 -10.42 8.87
CA ILE A 99 -15.29 -9.63 8.15
C ILE A 99 -16.31 -10.62 7.59
N SER A 100 -17.36 -10.85 8.36
CA SER A 100 -18.54 -11.62 7.96
C SER A 100 -19.34 -10.85 6.91
N ALA A 101 -19.59 -11.53 5.79
CA ALA A 101 -20.70 -11.41 4.84
C ALA A 101 -21.54 -10.11 4.84
N PHE A 102 -21.48 -9.38 3.73
CA PHE A 102 -22.49 -8.38 3.37
C PHE A 102 -23.82 -9.06 3.02
N PRO A 103 -24.97 -8.54 3.52
CA PRO A 103 -26.27 -9.08 3.22
C PRO A 103 -26.68 -8.77 1.77
N VAL A 104 -27.14 -9.80 1.07
CA VAL A 104 -27.83 -9.70 -0.22
C VAL A 104 -29.15 -8.93 0.00
N ALA A 105 -29.27 -7.75 -0.61
CA ALA A 105 -30.54 -7.05 -0.69
C ALA A 105 -31.33 -7.65 -1.87
N SER A 106 -32.35 -8.44 -1.55
CA SER A 106 -33.44 -8.75 -2.45
C SER A 106 -34.30 -7.51 -2.65
N GLU A 107 -34.40 -7.02 -3.89
CA GLU A 107 -35.49 -6.16 -4.32
C GLU A 107 -36.47 -7.04 -5.09
N ASP A 108 -37.56 -7.40 -4.41
CA ASP A 108 -38.71 -8.10 -4.97
C ASP A 108 -39.73 -7.07 -5.48
N LEU A 109 -40.13 -7.27 -6.74
CA LEU A 109 -41.48 -7.07 -7.32
C LEU A 109 -42.07 -5.66 -7.41
N VAL A 110 -42.24 -5.15 -8.65
CA VAL A 110 -43.51 -5.20 -9.42
C VAL A 110 -43.53 -4.13 -10.52
N SER A 111 -43.68 -4.54 -11.79
CA SER A 111 -44.91 -4.31 -12.57
C SER A 111 -44.84 -4.91 -13.96
#